data_AF-A0A0F7M406-F1
#
_entry.id   AF-A0A0F7M406-F1
#
_cell.length_a   1.000
_cell.length_b   1.000
_cell.length_c   1.000
_cell.angle_alpha   90.00
_cell.angle_beta   90.00
_cell.angle_gamma   90.00
#
_symmetry.space_group_name_H-M   'P 1'
#
loop_
_entity.id
_entity.type
_entity.pdbx_description
1 polymer ?
#
loop_
_entity_poly.entity_id
_entity_poly.type
_entity_poly.pdbx_seq_one_letter_code
_entity_poly.pdbx_strand_id
1 'polypeptide(L)'
;MEVLLIRHGEASWDAKSDMERCLTQRGEEQAAAAGQWLREQDWLPDQIWVSAYRRAQQTAAILSEGWTGRRRIIASLTPDTPPAELETLLETFRGERLLLVGHNPLFSNLVGHWHAGKPESYWGLQPASMALLTGDVFAAGTADLQYLRHFPNYDHNGR
;
A
#
# COMPACT_ATOMS: atom_id res chain seq x y z
N MET A 1 -1.74 9.83 12.98
CA MET A 1 -0.69 9.18 12.17
C MET A 1 -1.09 9.13 10.70
N GLU A 2 -0.12 8.91 9.81
CA GLU A 2 -0.30 8.75 8.36
C GLU A 2 -0.11 7.28 7.97
N VAL A 3 -1.04 6.74 7.18
CA VAL A 3 -0.94 5.40 6.59
C VAL A 3 -1.03 5.54 5.07
N LEU A 4 0.07 5.25 4.39
CA LEU A 4 0.13 5.18 2.94
C LEU A 4 -0.04 3.73 2.49
N LEU A 5 -1.04 3.49 1.66
CA LEU A 5 -1.26 2.20 0.99
C LEU A 5 -0.64 2.26 -0.40
N ILE A 6 0.18 1.28 -0.80
CA ILE A 6 0.65 1.11 -2.18
C ILE A 6 0.35 -0.30 -2.67
N ARG A 7 -0.57 -0.42 -3.63
CA ARG A 7 -0.79 -1.71 -4.29
C ARG A 7 0.49 -2.11 -5.03
N HIS A 8 0.87 -3.38 -4.95
CA HIS A 8 2.02 -3.90 -5.69
C HIS A 8 2.00 -3.51 -7.19
N GLY A 9 3.18 -3.40 -7.82
CA GLY A 9 3.31 -3.18 -9.26
C GLY A 9 2.77 -4.35 -10.08
N GLU A 10 2.64 -4.16 -11.39
CA GLU A 10 2.16 -5.19 -12.31
C GLU A 10 2.98 -6.48 -12.17
N ALA A 11 2.30 -7.62 -12.11
CA ALA A 11 2.91 -8.91 -11.85
C ALA A 11 2.58 -9.93 -12.94
N SER A 12 3.61 -10.66 -13.38
CA SER A 12 3.49 -11.72 -14.37
C SER A 12 2.56 -12.83 -13.88
N TRP A 13 1.91 -13.50 -14.81
CA TRP A 13 1.14 -14.72 -14.56
C TRP A 13 2.00 -15.99 -14.64
N ASP A 14 3.24 -15.87 -15.14
CA ASP A 14 4.19 -16.97 -15.23
C ASP A 14 4.87 -17.24 -13.88
N ALA A 15 4.25 -18.10 -13.08
CA ALA A 15 4.77 -18.58 -11.81
C ALA A 15 4.12 -19.91 -11.41
N LYS A 16 4.76 -20.65 -10.50
CA LYS A 16 4.25 -21.93 -9.98
C LYS A 16 3.03 -21.77 -9.06
N SER A 17 2.86 -20.59 -8.46
CA SER A 17 1.74 -20.25 -7.57
C SER A 17 1.47 -18.74 -7.60
N ASP A 18 0.29 -18.30 -7.13
CA ASP A 18 -0.01 -16.85 -7.09
C ASP A 18 0.98 -16.09 -6.19
N MET A 19 1.38 -16.67 -5.06
CA MET A 19 2.31 -16.07 -4.10
C MET A 19 3.70 -15.82 -4.70
N GLU A 20 4.12 -16.65 -5.66
CA GLU A 20 5.44 -16.61 -6.29
C GLU A 20 5.50 -15.73 -7.54
N ARG A 21 4.37 -15.16 -7.97
CA ARG A 21 4.32 -14.23 -9.10
C ARG A 21 5.28 -13.06 -8.88
N CYS A 22 6.12 -12.84 -9.89
CA CYS A 22 7.09 -11.75 -9.93
C CYS A 22 6.48 -10.51 -10.58
N LEU A 23 7.06 -9.34 -10.32
CA LEU A 23 6.80 -8.16 -11.12
C LEU A 23 7.15 -8.40 -12.60
N THR A 24 6.40 -7.75 -13.49
CA THR A 24 6.83 -7.55 -14.88
C THR A 24 7.83 -6.39 -14.93
N GLN A 25 8.52 -6.19 -16.06
CA GLN A 25 9.36 -5.00 -16.26
C GLN A 25 8.58 -3.70 -16.02
N ARG A 26 7.34 -3.62 -16.51
CA ARG A 26 6.44 -2.50 -16.24
C ARG A 26 6.13 -2.35 -14.74
N GLY A 27 5.98 -3.47 -14.02
CA GLY A 27 5.79 -3.46 -12.57
C GLY A 27 6.99 -2.94 -11.79
N GLU A 28 8.20 -3.18 -12.28
CA GLU A 28 9.44 -2.63 -11.71
C GLU A 28 9.54 -1.12 -11.96
N GLU A 29 9.24 -0.66 -13.18
CA GLU A 29 9.14 0.78 -13.52
C GLU A 29 8.10 1.50 -12.65
N GLN A 30 6.95 0.88 -12.45
CA GLN A 30 5.89 1.36 -11.57
C GLN A 30 6.35 1.52 -10.12
N ALA A 31 7.07 0.53 -9.58
CA ALA A 31 7.60 0.59 -8.22
C ALA A 31 8.68 1.69 -8.08
N ALA A 32 9.57 1.82 -9.07
CA ALA A 32 10.59 2.86 -9.10
C ALA A 32 9.96 4.26 -9.13
N ALA A 33 8.95 4.47 -9.99
CA ALA A 33 8.23 5.74 -10.10
C ALA A 33 7.52 6.11 -8.79
N ALA A 34 6.87 5.15 -8.13
CA ALA A 34 6.24 5.39 -6.83
C ALA A 34 7.27 5.83 -5.77
N GLY A 35 8.43 5.15 -5.71
CA GLY A 35 9.51 5.50 -4.80
C GLY A 35 10.13 6.86 -5.09
N GLN A 36 10.34 7.20 -6.37
CA GLN A 36 10.83 8.51 -6.78
C GLN A 36 9.86 9.61 -6.37
N TRP A 37 8.59 9.47 -6.71
CA TRP A 37 7.57 10.47 -6.40
C TRP A 37 7.49 10.74 -4.89
N LEU A 38 7.52 9.70 -4.05
CA LEU A 38 7.50 9.87 -2.59
C LEU A 38 8.72 10.63 -2.05
N ARG A 39 9.92 10.41 -2.63
CA ARG A 39 11.11 11.20 -2.29
C ARG A 39 10.95 12.67 -2.69
N GLU A 40 10.37 12.95 -3.85
CA GLU A 40 10.10 14.31 -4.33
C GLU A 40 9.07 15.05 -3.46
N GLN A 41 8.17 14.32 -2.79
CA GLN A 41 7.22 14.87 -1.83
C GLN A 41 7.75 14.95 -0.39
N ASP A 42 9.04 14.65 -0.15
CA ASP A 42 9.64 14.55 1.19
C ASP A 42 8.85 13.60 2.14
N TRP A 43 8.21 12.59 1.56
CA TRP A 43 7.45 11.59 2.29
C TRP A 43 8.28 10.32 2.45
N LEU A 44 8.80 10.11 3.66
CA LEU A 44 9.53 8.90 4.05
C LEU A 44 8.85 8.23 5.24
N PRO A 45 8.61 6.90 5.19
CA PRO A 45 7.97 6.18 6.27
C PRO A 45 8.95 5.80 7.40
N ASP A 46 8.44 5.76 8.63
CA ASP A 46 9.16 5.19 9.78
C ASP A 46 9.30 3.66 9.65
N GLN A 47 8.24 3.02 9.16
CA GLN A 47 8.18 1.59 8.90
C GLN A 47 7.49 1.26 7.58
N ILE A 48 7.94 0.17 6.97
CA ILE A 48 7.34 -0.41 5.79
C ILE A 48 6.81 -1.79 6.15
N TRP A 49 5.51 -1.97 6.13
CA TRP A 49 4.89 -3.28 6.28
C TRP A 49 4.51 -3.81 4.91
N VAL A 50 4.93 -5.04 4.63
CA VAL A 50 4.80 -5.61 3.29
C VAL A 50 4.27 -7.03 3.35
N SER A 51 3.35 -7.35 2.43
CA SER A 51 2.84 -8.70 2.22
C SER A 51 3.95 -9.70 1.92
N ALA A 52 3.84 -10.93 2.39
CA ALA A 52 4.79 -12.00 2.09
C ALA A 52 4.86 -12.37 0.59
N TYR A 53 3.91 -11.93 -0.24
CA TYR A 53 3.86 -12.29 -1.66
C TYR A 53 5.00 -11.64 -2.44
N ARG A 54 5.60 -12.38 -3.37
CA ARG A 54 6.85 -11.98 -4.04
C ARG A 54 6.73 -10.63 -4.77
N ARG A 55 5.66 -10.40 -5.51
CA ARG A 55 5.37 -9.11 -6.17
C ARG A 55 5.33 -7.90 -5.22
N ALA A 56 4.78 -8.08 -4.01
CA ALA A 56 4.74 -7.02 -3.01
C ALA A 56 6.12 -6.78 -2.39
N GLN A 57 6.87 -7.86 -2.11
CA GLN A 57 8.26 -7.78 -1.65
C GLN A 57 9.17 -7.07 -2.65
N GLN A 58 9.06 -7.39 -3.94
CA GLN A 58 9.80 -6.74 -5.02
C GLN A 58 9.41 -5.26 -5.14
N THR A 59 8.12 -4.95 -5.10
CA THR A 59 7.62 -3.56 -5.13
C THR A 59 8.23 -2.75 -3.98
N ALA A 60 8.15 -3.27 -2.75
CA ALA A 60 8.71 -2.62 -1.57
C ALA A 60 10.23 -2.46 -1.67
N ALA A 61 10.96 -3.47 -2.15
CA ALA A 61 12.41 -3.40 -2.30
C ALA A 61 12.85 -2.31 -3.28
N ILE A 62 12.18 -2.20 -4.43
CA ILE A 62 12.51 -1.20 -5.46
C ILE A 62 12.15 0.21 -4.99
N LEU A 63 10.92 0.43 -4.51
CA LEU A 63 10.48 1.78 -4.14
C LEU A 63 11.27 2.35 -2.96
N SER A 64 11.72 1.49 -2.03
CA SER A 64 12.40 1.89 -0.80
C SER A 64 13.93 1.85 -0.87
N GLU A 65 14.49 1.74 -2.06
CA GLU A 65 15.94 1.77 -2.25
C GLU A 65 16.55 3.03 -1.62
N GLY A 66 17.52 2.85 -0.71
CA GLY A 66 18.17 3.94 0.02
C GLY A 66 17.34 4.57 1.15
N TRP A 67 16.15 4.05 1.47
CA TRP A 67 15.35 4.54 2.60
C TRP A 67 15.84 3.96 3.93
N THR A 68 15.64 4.71 5.02
CA THR A 68 16.00 4.29 6.39
C THR A 68 14.89 3.54 7.12
N GLY A 69 13.65 3.57 6.59
CA GLY A 69 12.48 2.95 7.18
C GLY A 69 12.64 1.43 7.33
N ARG A 70 12.27 0.90 8.50
CA ARG A 70 12.43 -0.54 8.77
C ARG A 70 11.36 -1.35 8.06
N ARG A 71 11.78 -2.33 7.25
CA ARG A 71 10.87 -3.26 6.58
C ARG A 71 10.48 -4.42 7.50
N ARG A 72 9.17 -4.68 7.61
CA ARG A 72 8.57 -5.80 8.35
C ARG A 72 7.64 -6.58 7.42
N ILE A 73 7.78 -7.90 7.38
CA ILE A 73 6.86 -8.77 6.65
C ILE A 73 5.64 -9.03 7.51
N ILE A 74 4.45 -8.78 6.96
CA ILE A 74 3.16 -9.04 7.63
C ILE A 74 2.43 -10.13 6.86
N ALA A 75 2.24 -11.28 7.51
CA ALA A 75 1.61 -12.45 6.91
C ALA A 75 0.13 -12.19 6.56
N SER A 76 -0.55 -11.34 7.33
CA SER A 76 -1.94 -10.91 7.12
C SER A 76 -2.09 -9.72 6.17
N LEU A 77 -1.06 -9.31 5.42
CA LEU A 77 -1.26 -8.39 4.30
C LEU A 77 -1.60 -9.20 3.03
N THR A 78 -2.69 -9.96 3.04
CA THR A 78 -3.16 -10.75 1.89
C THR A 78 -4.48 -10.21 1.35
N PRO A 79 -4.87 -10.56 0.10
CA PRO A 79 -6.12 -10.08 -0.50
C PRO A 79 -7.37 -10.29 0.35
N ASP A 80 -7.42 -11.39 1.11
CA ASP A 80 -8.60 -11.87 1.84
C ASP A 80 -8.67 -11.41 3.31
N THR A 81 -7.69 -10.62 3.77
CA THR A 81 -7.65 -10.17 5.16
C THR A 81 -8.79 -9.19 5.47
N PRO A 82 -9.54 -9.38 6.56
CA PRO A 82 -10.53 -8.41 7.01
C PRO A 82 -9.86 -7.12 7.52
N PRO A 83 -10.43 -5.92 7.26
CA PRO A 83 -9.90 -4.66 7.80
C PRO A 83 -9.60 -4.68 9.30
N ALA A 84 -10.52 -5.23 10.11
CA ALA A 84 -10.39 -5.30 11.56
C ALA A 84 -9.14 -6.05 12.06
N GLU A 85 -8.64 -7.03 11.29
CA GLU A 85 -7.41 -7.74 11.63
C GLU A 85 -6.18 -6.84 11.49
N LEU A 86 -6.14 -5.99 10.45
CA LEU A 86 -5.09 -5.00 10.31
C LEU A 86 -5.19 -3.88 11.35
N GLU A 87 -6.39 -3.51 11.78
CA GLU A 87 -6.58 -2.49 12.83
C GLU A 87 -5.90 -2.92 14.13
N THR A 88 -6.11 -4.17 14.54
CA THR A 88 -5.41 -4.77 15.69
C THR A 88 -3.89 -4.71 15.53
N LEU A 89 -3.39 -4.96 14.32
CA LEU A 89 -1.96 -4.88 14.06
C LEU A 89 -1.44 -3.42 14.09
N LEU A 90 -2.22 -2.46 13.57
CA LEU A 90 -1.90 -1.03 13.58
C LEU A 90 -1.74 -0.50 15.00
N GLU A 91 -2.45 -1.04 15.99
CA GLU A 91 -2.23 -0.69 17.41
C GLU A 91 -0.81 -1.02 17.91
N THR A 92 -0.07 -1.88 17.22
CA THR A 92 1.34 -2.20 17.54
C THR A 92 2.34 -1.23 16.89
N PHE A 93 1.90 -0.41 15.95
CA PHE A 93 2.75 0.57 15.28
C PHE A 93 3.11 1.72 16.24
N ARG A 94 4.36 2.17 16.17
CA ARG A 94 4.87 3.33 16.90
C ARG A 94 5.65 4.17 15.90
N GLY A 95 5.11 5.34 15.56
CA GLY A 95 5.65 6.25 14.55
C GLY A 95 4.56 7.18 14.02
N GLU A 96 4.94 8.04 13.09
CA GLU A 96 4.04 9.00 12.45
C GLU A 96 3.62 8.54 11.06
N ARG A 97 4.52 7.86 10.31
CA ARG A 97 4.32 7.48 8.92
C ARG A 97 4.52 5.99 8.69
N LEU A 98 3.45 5.31 8.30
CA LEU A 98 3.46 3.89 7.97
C LEU A 98 3.19 3.68 6.49
N LEU A 99 4.04 2.91 5.82
CA LEU A 99 3.80 2.44 4.46
C LEU A 99 3.34 0.97 4.48
N LEU A 100 2.17 0.69 3.90
CA LEU A 100 1.70 -0.67 3.62
C LEU A 100 1.87 -0.97 2.12
N VAL A 101 2.59 -2.05 1.79
CA VAL A 101 2.73 -2.55 0.42
C VAL A 101 2.01 -3.89 0.28
N GLY A 102 0.95 -3.93 -0.53
CA GLY A 102 0.00 -5.03 -0.52
C GLY A 102 -0.89 -5.13 -1.76
N HIS A 103 -2.14 -5.55 -1.57
CA HIS A 103 -3.00 -6.07 -2.64
C HIS A 103 -4.41 -5.48 -2.60
N ASN A 104 -5.11 -5.63 -3.72
CA ASN A 104 -6.57 -5.60 -3.74
C ASN A 104 -7.13 -7.04 -3.60
N PRO A 105 -8.35 -7.22 -3.08
CA PRO A 105 -9.30 -6.17 -2.69
C PRO A 105 -9.02 -5.50 -1.34
N LEU A 106 -8.16 -6.07 -0.50
CA LEU A 106 -7.80 -5.54 0.83
C LEU A 106 -7.65 -4.01 0.84
N PHE A 107 -6.80 -3.41 0.00
CA PHE A 107 -6.56 -1.97 0.09
C PHE A 107 -7.78 -1.11 -0.28
N SER A 108 -8.57 -1.52 -1.27
CA SER A 108 -9.85 -0.86 -1.55
C SER A 108 -10.82 -1.01 -0.36
N ASN A 109 -10.85 -2.18 0.27
CA ASN A 109 -11.65 -2.41 1.47
C ASN A 109 -11.20 -1.56 2.65
N LEU A 110 -9.89 -1.39 2.88
CA LEU A 110 -9.34 -0.52 3.92
C LEU A 110 -9.72 0.94 3.68
N VAL A 111 -9.59 1.44 2.45
CA VAL A 111 -10.02 2.82 2.12
C VAL A 111 -11.52 2.98 2.37
N GLY A 112 -12.35 2.06 1.87
CA GLY A 112 -13.81 2.14 2.08
C GLY A 112 -14.20 2.04 3.55
N HIS A 113 -13.54 1.16 4.29
CA HIS A 113 -13.80 0.96 5.70
C HIS A 113 -13.37 2.18 6.52
N TRP A 114 -12.10 2.57 6.44
CA TRP A 114 -11.54 3.63 7.27
C TRP A 114 -12.05 5.03 6.91
N HIS A 115 -12.26 5.32 5.63
CA HIS A 115 -12.72 6.63 5.18
C HIS A 115 -14.25 6.74 5.07
N ALA A 116 -14.89 5.81 4.37
CA ALA A 116 -16.32 5.92 4.08
C ALA A 116 -17.22 5.22 5.13
N GLY A 117 -16.63 4.48 6.08
CA GLY A 117 -17.38 3.66 7.04
C GLY A 117 -18.15 2.50 6.40
N LYS A 118 -17.81 2.14 5.15
CA LYS A 118 -18.51 1.14 4.35
C LYS A 118 -17.50 0.10 3.83
N PRO A 119 -17.46 -1.12 4.41
CA PRO A 119 -16.63 -2.18 3.85
C PRO A 119 -17.10 -2.50 2.41
N GLU A 120 -16.18 -3.00 1.58
CA GLU A 120 -16.44 -3.46 0.20
C GLU A 120 -16.77 -2.35 -0.83
N SER A 121 -16.00 -1.26 -0.80
CA SER A 121 -16.07 -0.22 -1.83
C SER A 121 -14.92 -0.39 -2.84
N TYR A 122 -15.22 -0.33 -4.15
CA TYR A 122 -14.17 -0.31 -5.18
C TYR A 122 -13.60 1.10 -5.33
N TRP A 123 -12.32 1.26 -5.01
CA TRP A 123 -11.61 2.54 -5.09
C TRP A 123 -10.60 2.62 -6.24
N GLY A 124 -10.73 1.75 -7.25
CA GLY A 124 -9.95 1.90 -8.49
C GLY A 124 -8.43 1.75 -8.36
N LEU A 125 -7.90 1.25 -7.25
CA LEU A 125 -6.45 1.07 -7.02
C LEU A 125 -5.84 0.11 -8.06
N GLN A 126 -5.33 0.63 -9.17
CA GLN A 126 -4.54 -0.08 -10.18
C GLN A 126 -3.16 -0.48 -9.62
N PRO A 127 -2.39 -1.36 -10.29
CA PRO A 127 -1.00 -1.62 -9.88
C PRO A 127 -0.21 -0.32 -9.65
N ALA A 128 0.55 -0.28 -8.56
CA ALA A 128 1.27 0.89 -8.06
C ALA A 128 0.44 2.15 -7.78
N SER A 129 -0.89 2.02 -7.65
CA SER A 129 -1.70 3.11 -7.11
C SER A 129 -1.47 3.25 -5.60
N MET A 130 -1.59 4.47 -5.12
CA MET A 130 -1.38 4.80 -3.72
C MET A 130 -2.51 5.63 -3.11
N ALA A 131 -2.82 5.35 -1.85
CA ALA A 131 -3.82 6.07 -1.07
C ALA A 131 -3.24 6.49 0.27
N LEU A 132 -3.23 7.79 0.55
CA LEU A 132 -2.79 8.31 1.85
C LEU A 132 -4.01 8.58 2.72
N LEU A 133 -4.04 7.95 3.89
CA LEU A 133 -5.04 8.19 4.92
C LEU A 133 -4.40 8.76 6.17
N THR A 134 -5.11 9.67 6.84
CA THR A 134 -4.68 10.27 8.10
C THR A 134 -5.74 10.06 9.17
N GLY A 135 -5.31 9.75 10.39
CA GLY A 135 -6.21 9.65 11.53
C GLY A 135 -5.46 9.30 12.81
N ASP A 136 -6.09 9.55 13.95
CA ASP A 136 -5.57 9.14 15.25
C ASP A 136 -5.88 7.67 15.55
N VAL A 137 -7.01 7.20 15.02
CA VAL A 137 -7.49 5.82 15.10
C VAL A 137 -7.92 5.39 13.70
N PHE A 138 -7.61 4.14 13.34
CA PHE A 138 -8.04 3.52 12.10
C PHE A 138 -9.11 2.48 12.44
N ALA A 139 -10.36 2.86 12.20
CA ALA A 139 -11.56 2.07 12.35
C ALA A 139 -12.59 2.58 11.33
N ALA A 140 -13.79 1.99 11.29
CA ALA A 140 -14.84 2.38 10.35
C ALA A 140 -15.14 3.90 10.39
N GLY A 141 -14.85 4.61 9.30
CA GLY A 141 -15.18 6.04 9.13
C GLY A 141 -14.39 7.01 10.00
N THR A 142 -13.24 6.62 10.54
CA THR A 142 -12.44 7.46 11.45
C THR A 142 -11.22 8.12 10.79
N ALA A 143 -10.88 7.76 9.55
CA ALA A 143 -9.72 8.30 8.85
C ALA A 143 -10.13 9.17 7.65
N ASP A 144 -9.32 10.19 7.37
CA ASP A 144 -9.51 11.05 6.21
C ASP A 144 -8.63 10.59 5.04
N LEU A 145 -9.24 10.36 3.87
CA LEU A 145 -8.52 10.11 2.63
C LEU A 145 -7.96 11.43 2.09
N GLN A 146 -6.65 11.62 2.20
CA GLN A 146 -5.97 12.82 1.73
C GLN A 146 -5.87 12.81 0.20
N TYR A 147 -5.42 11.69 -0.37
CA TYR A 147 -5.35 11.52 -1.82
C TYR A 147 -5.44 10.05 -2.24
N LEU A 148 -5.81 9.88 -3.50
CA LEU A 148 -5.71 8.65 -4.27
C LEU A 148 -5.00 9.00 -5.58
N ARG A 149 -3.83 8.40 -5.82
CA ARG A 149 -2.95 8.71 -6.95
C ARG A 149 -2.56 7.43 -7.70
N HIS A 150 -2.34 7.56 -8.99
CA HIS A 150 -2.14 6.42 -9.89
C HIS A 150 -0.91 6.60 -10.78
N PHE A 151 -0.21 5.50 -11.07
CA PHE A 151 0.78 5.48 -12.15
C PHE A 151 0.10 5.71 -13.52
N PRO A 152 0.71 6.43 -14.48
CA PRO A 152 2.06 7.01 -14.45
C PRO A 152 2.13 8.44 -13.88
N ASN A 153 1.00 9.08 -13.60
CA ASN A 153 0.96 10.47 -13.14
C ASN A 153 0.42 10.54 -11.71
N TYR A 154 1.34 10.60 -10.75
CA TYR A 154 0.97 10.75 -9.36
C TYR A 154 0.53 12.17 -9.01
N ASP A 155 0.83 13.20 -9.81
CA ASP A 155 0.53 14.61 -9.47
C ASP A 155 -0.93 15.02 -9.64
N HIS A 156 -1.73 14.21 -10.35
CA HIS A 156 -3.13 14.50 -10.59
C HIS A 156 -4.02 13.42 -9.97
N ASN A 157 -4.88 13.86 -9.05
CA ASN A 157 -5.87 12.98 -8.44
C ASN A 157 -6.87 12.52 -9.50
N GLY A 158 -7.08 11.22 -9.60
CA GLY A 158 -8.35 10.70 -10.10
C GLY A 158 -9.40 10.98 -9.03
N ARG A 159 -10.03 12.15 -9.08
CA ARG A 159 -11.31 12.44 -8.43
C ARG A 159 -12.35 12.63 -9.52
#